data_AF-A0A379VH59-F1
#
_entry.id   AF-A0A379VH59-F1
#
_cell.length_a   1.000
_cell.length_b   1.000
_cell.length_c   1.000
_cell.angle_alpha   90.00
_cell.angle_beta   90.00
_cell.angle_gamma   90.00
#
_symmetry.space_group_name_H-M   'P 1'
#
loop_
_entity.id
_entity.type
_entity.pdbx_description
1 polymer ?
#
loop_
_entity_poly.entity_id
_entity_poly.type
_entity_poly.pdbx_seq_one_letter_code
_entity_poly.pdbx_strand_id
1 'polypeptide(L)'
;MFHNASRMLARAIALHGNSVSTGGDYSTGAAQVILPRVVGSMEVYEQQTSWPLVLQNSKTIVLWGSDMVKNQQANWWCPDHDVYQYYEQLKEKVASGAISVISIDPVVTSTHDYLGRDKVKHIAINPQTDVPLQLALAHTLYSEKLYDKNFLDNYCVGF
;
A
#
# COMPACT_ATOMS: atom_id res chain seq x y z
N MET A 1 -0.77 -24.27 19.41
CA MET A 1 -1.87 -23.58 18.69
C MET A 1 -2.41 -24.55 17.63
N PHE A 2 -3.60 -25.11 17.83
CA PHE A 2 -4.22 -26.13 16.96
C PHE A 2 -5.13 -25.53 15.86
N HIS A 3 -5.19 -24.21 15.73
CA HIS A 3 -6.13 -23.49 14.85
C HIS A 3 -5.52 -23.01 13.53
N ASN A 4 -4.39 -23.58 13.10
CA ASN A 4 -3.77 -23.26 11.81
C ASN A 4 -3.44 -24.56 11.07
N ALA A 5 -4.22 -24.85 10.02
CA ALA A 5 -4.10 -26.10 9.27
C ALA A 5 -2.70 -26.27 8.65
N SER A 6 -2.12 -25.21 8.10
CA SER A 6 -0.79 -25.24 7.48
C SER A 6 0.30 -25.60 8.49
N ARG A 7 0.26 -25.06 9.71
CA ARG A 7 1.21 -25.43 10.78
C ARG A 7 0.99 -26.85 11.29
N MET A 8 -0.26 -27.33 11.34
CA MET A 8 -0.55 -28.72 11.71
C MET A 8 -0.03 -29.70 10.65
N LEU A 9 -0.21 -29.39 9.37
CA LEU A 9 0.34 -30.18 8.27
C LEU A 9 1.86 -30.20 8.30
N ALA A 10 2.51 -29.03 8.45
CA ALA A 10 3.97 -28.96 8.55
C ALA A 10 4.51 -29.81 9.71
N ARG A 11 3.82 -29.78 10.87
CA ARG A 11 4.15 -30.64 12.01
C ARG A 11 3.96 -32.12 11.69
N ALA A 12 2.86 -32.50 11.05
CA ALA A 12 2.60 -33.89 10.68
C ALA A 12 3.65 -34.44 9.70
N ILE A 13 4.05 -33.63 8.70
CA ILE A 13 5.12 -33.97 7.76
C ILE A 13 6.45 -34.12 8.49
N ALA A 14 6.79 -33.20 9.40
CA ALA A 14 8.04 -33.24 10.16
C ALA A 14 8.18 -34.50 11.05
N LEU A 15 7.07 -35.11 11.48
CA LEU A 15 7.09 -36.40 12.19
C LEU A 15 7.51 -37.59 11.30
N HIS A 16 7.46 -37.44 9.96
CA HIS A 16 7.79 -38.47 8.98
C HIS A 16 9.14 -38.22 8.28
N GLY A 17 9.95 -37.29 8.78
CA GLY A 17 11.29 -36.99 8.28
C GLY A 17 11.39 -35.67 7.53
N ASN A 18 12.35 -35.59 6.62
CA ASN A 18 12.67 -34.35 5.89
C ASN A 18 11.69 -34.10 4.74
N SER A 19 11.39 -32.83 4.49
CA SER A 19 10.55 -32.39 3.38
C SER A 19 11.13 -31.16 2.68
N VAL A 20 10.67 -30.91 1.46
CA VAL A 20 10.96 -29.66 0.73
C VAL A 20 9.98 -28.59 1.19
N SER A 21 10.48 -27.36 1.39
CA SER A 21 9.68 -26.20 1.77
C SER A 21 9.64 -25.16 0.64
N THR A 22 8.86 -24.09 0.83
CA THR A 22 8.70 -22.99 -0.12
C THR A 22 9.20 -21.68 0.50
N GLY A 23 9.75 -20.79 -0.31
CA GLY A 23 10.13 -19.43 0.10
C GLY A 23 9.19 -18.37 -0.48
N GLY A 24 8.86 -17.36 0.33
CA GLY A 24 7.98 -16.24 -0.06
C GLY A 24 6.49 -16.59 -0.10
N ASP A 25 5.71 -15.71 -0.70
CA ASP A 25 4.27 -15.86 -0.93
C ASP A 25 3.82 -15.23 -2.27
N TYR A 26 2.59 -15.54 -2.66
CA TYR A 26 1.99 -15.06 -3.92
C TYR A 26 1.55 -13.59 -3.87
N SER A 27 1.48 -12.98 -2.68
CA SER A 27 1.01 -11.61 -2.52
C SER A 27 2.11 -10.60 -2.80
N THR A 28 3.30 -10.81 -2.24
CA THR A 28 4.36 -9.78 -2.23
C THR A 28 5.74 -10.32 -2.59
N GLY A 29 5.85 -11.51 -3.19
CA GLY A 29 7.11 -12.21 -3.45
C GLY A 29 8.21 -11.37 -4.11
N ALA A 30 7.90 -10.48 -5.06
CA ALA A 30 8.90 -9.58 -5.64
C ALA A 30 9.33 -8.45 -4.67
N ALA A 31 8.34 -7.82 -4.01
CA ALA A 31 8.57 -6.71 -3.07
C ALA A 31 9.42 -7.15 -1.87
N GLN A 32 9.13 -8.34 -1.31
CA GLN A 32 9.86 -8.93 -0.20
C GLN A 32 11.36 -9.13 -0.47
N VAL A 33 11.75 -9.27 -1.74
CA VAL A 33 13.14 -9.49 -2.15
C VAL A 33 13.87 -8.17 -2.39
N ILE A 34 13.20 -7.19 -3.00
CA ILE A 34 13.84 -5.93 -3.37
C ILE A 34 13.88 -4.91 -2.23
N LEU A 35 12.82 -4.79 -1.43
CA LEU A 35 12.71 -3.75 -0.39
C LEU A 35 13.81 -3.83 0.68
N PRO A 36 14.25 -5.01 1.16
CA PRO A 36 15.37 -5.09 2.09
C PRO A 36 16.69 -4.53 1.53
N ARG A 37 16.82 -4.44 0.20
CA ARG A 37 17.99 -3.86 -0.47
C ARG A 37 17.87 -2.35 -0.67
N VAL A 38 16.65 -1.81 -0.62
CA VAL A 38 16.37 -0.38 -0.86
C VAL A 38 16.19 0.37 0.46
N VAL A 39 15.34 -0.14 1.35
CA VAL A 39 14.97 0.51 2.62
C VAL A 39 15.38 -0.27 3.87
N GLY A 40 16.01 -1.44 3.70
CA GLY A 40 16.57 -2.21 4.82
C GLY A 40 15.57 -3.12 5.54
N SER A 41 14.30 -3.13 5.12
CA SER A 41 13.25 -4.00 5.68
C SER A 41 12.27 -4.52 4.62
N MET A 42 11.35 -5.40 5.03
CA MET A 42 10.35 -6.01 4.15
C MET A 42 9.21 -5.05 3.82
N GLU A 43 8.86 -4.14 4.74
CA GLU A 43 7.81 -3.10 4.69
C GLU A 43 6.37 -3.60 4.54
N VAL A 44 6.11 -4.56 3.63
CA VAL A 44 4.75 -4.93 3.19
C VAL A 44 3.87 -5.55 4.27
N TYR A 45 4.46 -6.04 5.37
CA TYR A 45 3.74 -6.62 6.51
C TYR A 45 4.06 -5.90 7.83
N GLU A 46 4.58 -4.68 7.74
CA GLU A 46 4.94 -3.87 8.91
C GLU A 46 3.83 -2.89 9.28
N GLN A 47 3.89 -2.40 10.51
CA GLN A 47 2.89 -1.46 11.00
C GLN A 47 3.04 -0.11 10.31
N GLN A 48 1.92 0.41 9.80
CA GLN A 48 1.87 1.69 9.09
C GLN A 48 1.64 2.85 10.07
N THR A 49 1.86 4.08 9.60
CA THR A 49 1.48 5.30 10.33
C THR A 49 0.00 5.26 10.72
N SER A 50 -0.32 5.61 11.97
CA SER A 50 -1.68 5.51 12.49
C SER A 50 -2.66 6.44 11.77
N TRP A 51 -3.88 5.96 11.55
CA TRP A 51 -4.95 6.72 10.87
C TRP A 51 -5.23 8.11 11.47
N PRO A 52 -5.27 8.29 12.80
CA PRO A 52 -5.42 9.63 13.37
C PRO A 52 -4.36 10.63 12.89
N LEU A 53 -3.09 10.20 12.79
CA LEU A 53 -2.00 11.05 12.31
C LEU A 53 -2.13 11.33 10.82
N VAL A 54 -2.52 10.33 10.01
CA VAL A 54 -2.77 10.51 8.57
C VAL A 54 -3.87 11.54 8.35
N LEU A 55 -5.01 11.42 9.05
CA LEU A 55 -6.17 12.31 8.92
C LEU A 55 -5.92 13.72 9.47
N GLN A 56 -4.97 13.87 10.39
CA GLN A 56 -4.57 15.14 10.96
C GLN A 56 -3.60 15.92 10.06
N ASN A 57 -2.64 15.22 9.43
CA ASN A 57 -1.48 15.87 8.81
C ASN A 57 -1.48 15.83 7.27
N SER A 58 -2.24 14.93 6.65
CA SER A 58 -2.24 14.79 5.19
C SER A 58 -3.12 15.85 4.54
N LYS A 59 -2.62 16.48 3.47
CA LYS A 59 -3.42 17.35 2.57
C LYS A 59 -3.89 16.60 1.32
N THR A 60 -3.11 15.59 0.92
CA THR A 60 -3.38 14.78 -0.26
C THR A 60 -3.10 13.32 0.06
N ILE A 61 -4.02 12.43 -0.30
CA ILE A 61 -3.84 10.98 -0.22
C ILE A 61 -3.88 10.43 -1.64
N VAL A 62 -2.83 9.70 -2.02
CA VAL A 62 -2.72 9.06 -3.34
C VAL A 62 -2.92 7.56 -3.16
N LEU A 63 -3.99 7.04 -3.77
CA LEU A 63 -4.30 5.61 -3.84
C LEU A 63 -3.73 5.07 -5.15
N TRP A 64 -2.60 4.38 -5.08
CA TRP A 64 -1.94 3.81 -6.25
C TRP A 64 -2.20 2.30 -6.33
N GLY A 65 -3.02 1.88 -7.29
CA GLY A 65 -3.38 0.47 -7.50
C GLY A 65 -4.05 -0.19 -6.29
N SER A 66 -4.85 0.56 -5.52
CA SER A 66 -5.44 0.09 -4.26
C SER A 66 -6.93 0.38 -4.17
N ASP A 67 -7.67 -0.58 -3.63
CA ASP A 67 -9.09 -0.45 -3.29
C ASP A 67 -9.32 -0.73 -1.81
N MET A 68 -9.28 0.34 -1.02
CA MET A 68 -9.31 0.31 0.45
C MET A 68 -10.56 -0.37 1.02
N VAL A 69 -11.73 -0.11 0.43
CA VAL A 69 -13.03 -0.62 0.92
C VAL A 69 -13.16 -2.11 0.66
N LYS A 70 -12.66 -2.58 -0.48
CA LYS A 70 -12.68 -4.00 -0.83
C LYS A 70 -11.64 -4.79 -0.03
N ASN A 71 -10.41 -4.29 0.04
CA ASN A 71 -9.27 -5.06 0.51
C ASN A 71 -9.28 -5.31 2.02
N GLN A 72 -9.87 -4.41 2.81
CA GLN A 72 -9.88 -4.49 4.28
C GLN A 72 -11.00 -5.37 4.87
N GLN A 73 -11.77 -6.07 4.04
CA GLN A 73 -12.85 -6.95 4.52
C GLN A 73 -12.33 -8.23 5.17
N ALA A 74 -11.13 -8.68 4.81
CA ALA A 74 -10.51 -9.90 5.32
C ALA A 74 -9.11 -9.62 5.89
N ASN A 75 -8.69 -10.44 6.84
CA ASN A 75 -7.34 -10.42 7.42
C ASN A 75 -6.88 -11.86 7.68
N TRP A 76 -5.58 -12.05 7.90
CA TRP A 76 -4.99 -13.33 8.28
C TRP A 76 -5.53 -13.85 9.61
N TRP A 77 -5.83 -12.95 10.54
CA TRP A 77 -6.54 -13.22 11.78
C TRP A 77 -7.98 -12.72 11.71
N CYS A 78 -8.74 -12.87 12.81
CA CYS A 78 -10.04 -12.23 12.93
C CYS A 78 -9.86 -10.71 12.78
N PRO A 79 -10.40 -10.07 11.72
CA PRO A 79 -10.25 -8.64 11.53
C PRO A 79 -11.05 -7.90 12.61
N ASP A 80 -10.48 -6.81 13.14
CA ASP A 80 -11.15 -5.90 14.08
C ASP A 80 -12.11 -4.94 13.34
N HIS A 81 -11.82 -4.64 12.07
CA HIS A 81 -12.59 -3.72 11.22
C HIS A 81 -12.64 -2.27 11.75
N ASP A 82 -11.78 -1.92 12.71
CA ASP A 82 -11.67 -0.55 13.26
C ASP A 82 -11.32 0.50 12.19
N VAL A 83 -10.68 0.06 11.11
CA VAL A 83 -10.30 0.91 9.98
C VAL A 83 -11.47 1.66 9.34
N TYR A 84 -12.68 1.08 9.35
CA TYR A 84 -13.85 1.70 8.71
C TYR A 84 -14.30 2.99 9.41
N GLN A 85 -14.10 3.12 10.73
CA GLN A 85 -14.39 4.36 11.45
C GLN A 85 -13.51 5.52 10.94
N TYR A 86 -12.26 5.23 10.56
CA TYR A 86 -11.37 6.23 9.98
C TYR A 86 -11.72 6.53 8.52
N TYR A 87 -12.31 5.58 7.79
CA TYR A 87 -12.80 5.81 6.43
C TYR A 87 -14.00 6.75 6.40
N GLU A 88 -14.89 6.67 7.41
CA GLU A 88 -15.98 7.62 7.57
C GLU A 88 -15.44 9.05 7.81
N GLN A 89 -14.46 9.20 8.72
CA GLN A 89 -13.79 10.49 8.94
C GLN A 89 -13.05 10.99 7.69
N LEU A 90 -12.41 10.09 6.94
CA LEU A 90 -11.79 10.43 5.66
C LEU A 90 -12.83 10.96 4.68
N LYS A 91 -13.98 10.29 4.55
CA LYS A 91 -15.07 10.72 3.68
C LYS A 91 -15.55 12.13 4.02
N GLU A 92 -15.71 12.46 5.30
CA GLU A 92 -16.06 13.82 5.73
C GLU A 92 -14.99 14.86 5.36
N LYS A 93 -13.71 14.52 5.55
CA LYS A 93 -12.58 15.40 5.17
C LYS A 93 -12.46 15.59 3.66
N VAL A 94 -12.78 14.57 2.88
CA VAL A 94 -12.84 14.65 1.41
C VAL A 94 -14.03 15.50 0.97
N ALA A 95 -15.21 15.28 1.55
CA ALA A 95 -16.42 16.05 1.24
C ALA A 95 -16.26 17.55 1.55
N SER A 96 -15.56 17.89 2.65
CA SER A 96 -15.24 19.28 3.03
C SER A 96 -14.07 19.89 2.24
N GLY A 97 -13.34 19.10 1.45
CA GLY A 97 -12.16 19.55 0.71
C GLY A 97 -10.91 19.73 1.56
N ALA A 98 -10.93 19.31 2.83
CA ALA A 98 -9.77 19.35 3.71
C ALA A 98 -8.66 18.39 3.28
N ILE A 99 -9.04 17.25 2.67
CA ILE A 99 -8.12 16.28 2.07
C ILE A 99 -8.53 16.05 0.62
N SER A 100 -7.57 16.15 -0.29
CA SER A 100 -7.74 15.75 -1.68
C SER A 100 -7.34 14.28 -1.88
N VAL A 101 -8.15 13.51 -2.61
CA VAL A 101 -7.82 12.11 -2.91
C VAL A 101 -7.59 11.95 -4.41
N ILE A 102 -6.47 11.30 -4.76
CA ILE A 102 -6.12 10.93 -6.13
C ILE A 102 -6.09 9.40 -6.19
N SER A 103 -6.75 8.81 -7.17
CA SER A 103 -6.67 7.37 -7.43
C SER A 103 -5.97 7.14 -8.77
N ILE A 104 -4.86 6.42 -8.76
CA ILE A 104 -4.13 5.97 -9.95
C ILE A 104 -4.45 4.49 -10.13
N ASP A 105 -5.38 4.19 -11.02
CA ASP A 105 -5.89 2.83 -11.23
C ASP A 105 -6.53 2.74 -12.63
N PRO A 106 -6.37 1.64 -13.39
CA PRO A 106 -7.07 1.47 -14.67
C PRO A 106 -8.60 1.45 -14.54
N VAL A 107 -9.15 1.16 -13.35
CA VAL A 107 -10.60 1.06 -13.13
C VAL A 107 -11.09 2.01 -12.04
N VAL A 108 -12.38 2.31 -12.08
CA VAL A 108 -13.07 2.98 -10.96
C VAL A 108 -13.36 1.92 -9.89
N THR A 109 -12.70 2.05 -8.75
CA THR A 109 -12.76 1.11 -7.63
C THR A 109 -13.92 1.41 -6.68
N SER A 110 -14.24 0.47 -5.77
CA SER A 110 -15.31 0.68 -4.77
C SER A 110 -15.00 1.84 -3.81
N THR A 111 -13.72 2.17 -3.60
CA THR A 111 -13.28 3.34 -2.84
C THR A 111 -13.73 4.66 -3.48
N HIS A 112 -13.83 4.76 -4.81
CA HIS A 112 -14.35 5.96 -5.48
C HIS A 112 -15.82 6.19 -5.12
N ASP A 113 -16.61 5.12 -5.14
CA ASP A 113 -18.04 5.17 -4.83
C ASP A 113 -18.26 5.54 -3.37
N TYR A 114 -17.45 4.98 -2.49
CA TYR A 114 -17.53 5.23 -1.05
C TYR A 114 -17.21 6.70 -0.68
N LEU A 115 -16.14 7.27 -1.24
CA LEU A 115 -15.70 8.64 -0.97
C LEU A 115 -16.46 9.71 -1.77
N GLY A 116 -17.22 9.30 -2.79
CA GLY A 116 -17.89 10.18 -3.74
C GLY A 116 -17.07 10.35 -5.01
N ARG A 117 -17.58 9.83 -6.14
CA ARG A 117 -16.87 9.78 -7.43
C ARG A 117 -16.35 11.14 -7.90
N ASP A 118 -17.15 12.18 -7.70
CA ASP A 118 -16.80 13.56 -8.09
C ASP A 118 -15.71 14.18 -7.20
N LYS A 119 -15.45 13.60 -6.02
CA LYS A 119 -14.44 14.06 -5.06
C LYS A 119 -13.10 13.37 -5.20
N VAL A 120 -13.04 12.24 -5.90
CA VAL A 120 -11.81 11.50 -6.14
C VAL A 120 -11.28 11.82 -7.52
N LYS A 121 -10.08 12.39 -7.61
CA LYS A 121 -9.41 12.59 -8.89
C LYS A 121 -8.90 11.24 -9.40
N HIS A 122 -9.61 10.67 -10.36
CA HIS A 122 -9.21 9.42 -10.99
C HIS A 122 -8.23 9.67 -12.15
N ILE A 123 -7.10 8.97 -12.13
CA ILE A 123 -6.09 8.96 -13.19
C ILE A 123 -6.03 7.52 -13.70
N ALA A 124 -6.71 7.27 -14.82
CA ALA A 124 -6.65 6.00 -15.50
C ALA A 124 -5.31 5.85 -16.23
N ILE A 125 -4.66 4.72 -16.03
CA ILE A 125 -3.42 4.34 -16.73
C ILE A 125 -3.62 2.97 -17.38
N ASN A 126 -2.83 2.67 -18.42
CA ASN A 126 -2.83 1.32 -18.97
C ASN A 126 -2.25 0.34 -17.94
N PRO A 127 -2.81 -0.87 -17.78
CA PRO A 127 -2.24 -1.87 -16.90
C PRO A 127 -0.75 -2.10 -17.21
N GLN A 128 0.05 -2.27 -16.15
CA GLN A 128 1.50 -2.51 -16.22
C GLN A 128 2.35 -1.33 -16.73
N THR A 129 1.80 -0.10 -16.75
CA THR A 129 2.52 1.11 -17.21
C THR A 129 2.83 2.13 -16.10
N ASP A 130 2.77 1.69 -14.84
CA ASP A 130 3.04 2.52 -13.66
C ASP A 130 4.48 3.07 -13.64
N VAL A 131 5.46 2.25 -14.00
CA VAL A 131 6.89 2.65 -13.99
C VAL A 131 7.18 3.79 -14.98
N PRO A 132 6.74 3.74 -16.25
CA PRO A 132 6.83 4.90 -17.14
C PRO A 132 6.22 6.18 -16.56
N LEU A 133 5.08 6.10 -15.88
CA LEU A 133 4.48 7.28 -15.21
C LEU A 133 5.38 7.78 -14.07
N GLN A 134 5.91 6.90 -13.22
CA GLN A 134 6.82 7.26 -12.14
C GLN A 134 8.11 7.93 -12.67
N LEU A 135 8.67 7.42 -13.76
CA LEU A 135 9.83 8.02 -14.42
C LEU A 135 9.53 9.40 -15.00
N ALA A 136 8.36 9.59 -15.60
CA ALA A 136 7.93 10.90 -16.09
C ALA A 136 7.76 11.92 -14.95
N LEU A 137 7.18 11.51 -13.82
CA LEU A 137 7.06 12.36 -12.62
C LEU A 137 8.45 12.73 -12.07
N ALA A 138 9.35 11.76 -11.94
CA ALA A 138 10.72 12.01 -11.48
C ALA A 138 11.48 12.95 -12.42
N HIS A 139 11.33 12.77 -13.74
CA HIS A 139 11.92 13.65 -14.75
C HIS A 139 11.47 15.10 -14.56
N THR A 140 10.16 15.35 -14.44
CA THR A 140 9.63 16.71 -14.23
C THR A 140 10.14 17.33 -12.93
N LEU A 141 10.10 16.58 -11.82
CA LEU A 141 10.63 17.03 -10.53
C LEU A 141 12.13 17.40 -10.63
N TYR A 142 12.90 16.63 -11.38
CA TYR A 142 14.32 16.88 -11.60
C TYR A 142 14.56 18.11 -12.49
N SER A 143 13.92 18.17 -13.66
CA SER A 143 14.11 19.25 -14.65
C SER A 143 13.68 20.61 -14.12
N GLU A 144 12.59 20.63 -13.34
CA GLU A 144 12.04 21.85 -12.73
C GLU A 144 12.66 22.15 -11.35
N LYS A 145 13.60 21.31 -10.87
CA LYS A 145 14.30 21.45 -9.58
C LYS A 145 13.35 21.48 -8.37
N LEU A 146 12.31 20.67 -8.40
CA LEU A 146 11.30 20.54 -7.35
C LEU A 146 11.61 19.42 -6.33
N TYR A 147 12.66 18.64 -6.53
CA TYR A 147 13.08 17.59 -5.61
C TYR A 147 13.83 18.13 -4.39
N ASP A 148 13.74 17.43 -3.26
CA ASP A 148 14.47 17.79 -2.04
C ASP A 148 15.93 17.32 -2.11
N LYS A 149 16.82 18.25 -2.45
CA LYS A 149 18.28 18.00 -2.51
C LYS A 149 18.86 17.57 -1.18
N ASN A 150 18.43 18.21 -0.09
CA ASN A 150 19.00 17.96 1.23
C ASN A 150 18.64 16.55 1.72
N PHE A 151 17.43 16.08 1.42
CA PHE A 151 17.04 14.71 1.74
C PHE A 151 17.90 13.69 0.98
N LEU A 152 18.08 13.89 -0.32
CA LEU A 152 18.85 12.96 -1.16
C LEU A 152 20.33 12.91 -0.77
N ASP A 153 20.94 14.06 -0.52
CA ASP A 153 22.37 14.16 -0.17
C ASP A 153 22.71 13.47 1.17
N ASN A 154 21.75 13.43 2.11
CA ASN A 154 22.00 12.91 3.46
C ASN A 154 21.43 11.50 3.73
N TYR A 155 20.37 11.10 3.03
CA TYR A 155 19.63 9.87 3.34
C TYR A 155 19.53 8.90 2.17
N CYS A 156 20.13 9.20 1.02
CA CYS A 156 20.12 8.34 -0.16
C CYS A 156 21.53 8.13 -0.73
N VAL A 157 21.69 7.10 -1.56
CA VAL A 157 22.92 6.82 -2.31
C VAL A 157 22.59 6.51 -3.76
N GLY A 158 23.45 6.91 -4.69
CA GLY A 158 23.28 6.61 -6.12
C GLY A 158 22.32 7.53 -6.88
N PHE A 159 22.01 8.72 -6.34
CA PHE A 159 21.29 9.78 -7.04
C PHE A 159 22.18 10.54 -8.04
#